data_AF-A0A565CG12-F1
#
_entry.id   AF-A0A565CG12-F1
#
_cell.length_a   1.000
_cell.length_b   1.000
_cell.length_c   1.000
_cell.angle_alpha   90.00
_cell.angle_beta   90.00
_cell.angle_gamma   90.00
#
_symmetry.space_group_name_H-M   'P 1'
#
loop_
_entity.id
_entity.type
_entity.pdbx_description
1 polymer ?
#
loop_
_entity_poly.entity_id
_entity_poly.type
_entity_poly.pdbx_seq_one_letter_code
_entity_poly.pdbx_strand_id
1 'polypeptide(L)'
;MLRTIIVTTPEDLVATVYLAANEIQGELGIGKGSIIKAISEAFGNTEAEIVEKIKELGELGLVAKRSRSSQAMIYKPQPLTIVKVFNTFRQIAKESGKGSKEKKQNRMKEVFVATTDCEALYLTRLLQAKLRLKFTGQTVLAALGQAAAANIVKQVVSVVPAYDTIVHALPTGGVWNLPKACIFTLGVPISPMLAKPAKSVGEILDKFQDTVFTCEYKYDGQRKHSHSNSSKNPAMSRKFKSFLKLLLKMVVKFLIHWFYGLGYCLQGTGFSEAELEERSSNLGSKVIPTPKKCYQVGDSLKPEPDVWFEPTEQGRR
;
A
#
# COMPACT_ATOMS: atom_id res chain seq x y z
N MET A 1 7.91 2.55 -3.83
CA MET A 1 8.76 2.18 -4.98
C MET A 1 8.78 0.67 -5.21
N LEU A 2 9.54 -0.14 -4.45
CA LEU A 2 9.71 -1.58 -4.75
C LEU A 2 8.37 -2.36 -4.85
N ARG A 3 7.40 -2.08 -3.97
CA ARG A 3 6.05 -2.69 -4.06
C ARG A 3 5.34 -2.41 -5.38
N THR A 4 5.45 -1.18 -5.88
CA THR A 4 4.83 -0.77 -7.15
C THR A 4 5.47 -1.51 -8.31
N ILE A 5 6.80 -1.60 -8.32
CA ILE A 5 7.57 -2.30 -9.36
C ILE A 5 7.20 -3.78 -9.39
N ILE A 6 7.13 -4.45 -8.23
CA ILE A 6 6.73 -5.86 -8.14
C ILE A 6 5.35 -6.13 -8.80
N VAL A 7 4.42 -5.19 -8.70
CA VAL A 7 3.05 -5.35 -9.22
C VAL A 7 2.93 -4.91 -10.68
N THR A 8 3.69 -3.89 -11.10
CA THR A 8 3.49 -3.23 -12.41
C THR A 8 4.54 -3.63 -13.45
N THR A 9 5.82 -3.72 -13.09
CA THR A 9 6.94 -4.06 -13.99
C THR A 9 7.96 -4.96 -13.28
N PRO A 10 7.64 -6.25 -13.03
CA PRO A 10 8.51 -7.15 -12.28
C PRO A 10 9.88 -7.37 -12.94
N GLU A 11 9.99 -7.23 -14.25
CA GLU A 11 11.23 -7.29 -15.03
C GLU A 11 12.25 -6.20 -14.66
N ASP A 12 11.79 -5.03 -14.20
CA ASP A 12 12.64 -3.91 -13.81
C ASP A 12 13.23 -4.07 -12.38
N LEU A 13 12.71 -5.04 -11.62
CA LEU A 13 13.04 -5.20 -10.21
C LEU A 13 14.52 -5.46 -9.99
N VAL A 14 15.12 -6.31 -10.82
CA VAL A 14 16.54 -6.68 -10.74
C VAL A 14 17.43 -5.45 -10.94
N ALA A 15 17.18 -4.69 -12.01
CA ALA A 15 17.92 -3.48 -12.31
C ALA A 15 17.79 -2.44 -11.18
N THR A 16 16.57 -2.30 -10.64
CA THR A 16 16.29 -1.37 -9.53
C THR A 16 17.06 -1.74 -8.27
N VAL A 17 17.07 -3.02 -7.89
CA VAL A 17 17.75 -3.50 -6.68
C VAL A 17 19.26 -3.29 -6.80
N TYR A 18 19.87 -3.64 -7.94
CA TYR A 18 21.31 -3.43 -8.14
C TYR A 18 21.71 -1.96 -8.10
N LEU A 19 20.96 -1.08 -8.78
CA LEU A 19 21.24 0.36 -8.75
C LEU A 19 21.02 0.96 -7.35
N ALA A 20 20.00 0.52 -6.61
CA ALA A 20 19.74 0.98 -5.25
C ALA A 20 20.82 0.51 -4.26
N ALA A 21 21.32 -0.71 -4.43
CA ALA A 21 22.42 -1.25 -3.63
C ALA A 21 23.79 -0.65 -4.03
N ASN A 22 23.87 0.06 -5.17
CA ASN A 22 25.11 0.50 -5.79
C ASN A 22 26.10 -0.66 -6.02
N GLU A 23 25.55 -1.86 -6.28
CA GLU A 23 26.31 -3.06 -6.62
C GLU A 23 26.17 -3.29 -8.11
N ILE A 24 27.21 -2.96 -8.87
CA ILE A 24 27.28 -3.30 -10.29
C ILE A 24 28.20 -4.51 -10.37
N GLN A 25 27.79 -5.55 -11.10
CA GLN A 25 28.64 -6.72 -11.32
C GLN A 25 29.86 -6.32 -12.15
N GLY A 26 30.96 -6.00 -11.47
CA GLY A 26 32.24 -5.58 -12.05
C GLY A 26 32.64 -4.15 -11.69
N GLU A 27 33.94 -3.89 -11.70
CA GLU A 27 34.45 -2.53 -11.52
C GLU A 27 34.19 -1.70 -12.78
N LEU A 28 33.53 -0.55 -12.62
CA LEU A 28 33.35 0.41 -13.71
C LEU A 28 34.70 0.84 -14.31
N GLY A 29 35.76 0.89 -13.50
CA GLY A 29 37.11 1.29 -13.91
C GLY A 29 37.15 2.74 -14.42
N ILE A 30 36.31 3.62 -13.85
CA ILE A 30 36.15 5.01 -14.29
C ILE A 30 36.79 5.95 -13.28
N GLY A 31 37.81 6.69 -13.73
CA GLY A 31 38.40 7.77 -12.95
C GLY A 31 37.53 9.04 -12.98
N LYS A 32 37.65 9.87 -11.93
CA LYS A 32 36.94 11.16 -11.82
C LYS A 32 37.08 12.04 -13.07
N GLY A 33 38.25 12.05 -13.70
CA GLY A 33 38.51 12.80 -14.94
C GLY A 33 37.65 12.37 -16.13
N SER A 34 37.39 11.06 -16.29
CA SER A 34 36.51 10.57 -17.37
C SER A 34 35.06 11.00 -17.17
N ILE A 35 34.61 11.13 -15.92
CA ILE A 35 33.26 11.61 -15.60
C ILE A 35 33.16 13.12 -15.86
N ILE A 36 34.18 13.89 -15.46
CA ILE A 36 34.24 15.34 -15.73
C ILE A 36 34.18 15.60 -17.23
N LYS A 37 34.97 14.86 -18.03
CA LYS A 37 34.95 14.97 -19.49
C LYS A 37 33.59 14.57 -20.10
N ALA A 38 32.94 13.52 -19.59
CA ALA A 38 31.60 13.16 -20.07
C ALA A 38 30.55 14.23 -19.76
N ILE A 39 30.62 14.87 -18.58
CA ILE A 39 29.73 15.97 -18.18
C ILE A 39 30.00 17.23 -19.00
N SER A 40 31.28 17.56 -19.25
CA SER A 40 31.68 18.72 -20.05
C SER A 40 31.11 18.61 -21.46
N GLU A 41 31.27 17.45 -22.10
CA GLU A 41 30.77 17.19 -23.45
C GLU A 41 29.25 17.04 -23.52
N ALA A 42 28.59 16.52 -22.49
CA ALA A 42 27.14 16.34 -22.48
C ALA A 42 26.39 17.67 -22.29
N PHE A 43 26.92 18.56 -21.45
CA PHE A 43 26.26 19.81 -21.06
C PHE A 43 26.90 21.07 -21.67
N GLY A 44 27.97 20.93 -22.45
CA GLY A 44 28.62 22.04 -23.16
C GLY A 44 29.40 23.02 -22.26
N ASN A 45 29.92 22.56 -21.11
CA ASN A 45 30.78 23.37 -20.23
C ASN A 45 32.25 23.03 -20.50
N THR A 46 33.18 23.92 -20.17
CA THR A 46 34.61 23.57 -20.20
C THR A 46 34.99 22.71 -18.98
N GLU A 47 36.02 21.86 -19.09
CA GLU A 47 36.49 21.05 -17.95
C GLU A 47 36.98 21.95 -16.78
N ALA A 48 37.56 23.11 -17.09
CA ALA A 48 38.01 24.09 -16.11
C ALA A 48 36.85 24.66 -15.29
N GLU A 49 35.75 25.07 -15.95
CA GLU A 49 34.54 25.54 -15.28
C GLU A 49 33.94 24.49 -14.35
N ILE A 50 33.94 23.22 -14.77
CA ILE A 50 33.45 22.12 -13.92
C ILE A 50 34.32 21.99 -12.68
N VAL A 51 35.64 22.05 -12.81
CA VAL A 51 36.57 21.97 -11.68
C VAL A 51 36.37 23.15 -10.71
N GLU A 52 36.11 24.35 -11.22
CA GLU A 52 35.78 25.52 -10.40
C GLU A 52 34.45 25.34 -9.65
N LYS A 53 33.38 24.94 -10.37
CA LYS A 53 32.07 24.65 -9.76
C LYS A 53 32.13 23.53 -8.71
N ILE A 54 33.07 22.58 -8.84
CA ILE A 54 33.30 21.55 -7.80
C ILE A 54 33.84 22.18 -6.51
N LYS A 55 34.69 23.22 -6.59
CA LYS A 55 35.21 23.92 -5.40
C LYS A 55 34.09 24.63 -4.66
N GLU A 56 33.14 25.23 -5.39
CA GLU A 56 31.98 25.91 -4.81
C GLU A 56 30.96 24.94 -4.21
N LEU A 57 30.54 23.92 -4.97
CA LEU A 57 29.43 23.03 -4.59
C LEU A 57 29.88 21.81 -3.77
N GLY A 58 31.19 21.53 -3.71
CA GLY A 58 31.80 20.44 -2.95
C GLY A 58 31.57 19.02 -3.51
N GLU A 59 30.70 18.83 -4.50
CA GLU A 59 30.38 17.53 -5.07
C GLU A 59 30.11 17.59 -6.59
N LEU A 60 30.70 16.68 -7.36
CA LEU A 60 30.53 16.60 -8.82
C LEU A 60 29.08 16.37 -9.23
N GLY A 61 28.30 15.60 -8.47
CA GLY A 61 26.90 15.35 -8.79
C GLY A 61 26.03 16.61 -8.70
N LEU A 62 26.32 17.52 -7.76
CA LEU A 62 25.61 18.80 -7.66
C LEU A 62 25.97 19.71 -8.84
N VAL A 63 27.24 19.68 -9.26
CA VAL A 63 27.69 20.37 -10.48
C VAL A 63 26.96 19.83 -11.71
N ALA A 64 26.81 18.51 -11.83
CA ALA A 64 26.08 17.88 -12.93
C ALA A 64 24.61 18.32 -12.98
N LYS A 65 23.93 18.32 -11.83
CA LYS A 65 22.54 18.82 -11.73
C LYS A 65 22.43 20.28 -12.14
N ARG A 66 23.29 21.15 -11.60
CA ARG A 66 23.26 22.59 -11.91
C ARG A 66 23.54 22.84 -13.40
N SER A 67 24.54 22.16 -13.95
CA SER A 67 24.90 22.27 -15.38
C SER A 67 23.75 21.80 -16.28
N ARG A 68 23.06 20.72 -15.90
CA ARG A 68 21.91 20.22 -16.65
C ARG A 68 20.72 21.18 -16.61
N SER A 69 20.38 21.72 -15.43
CA SER A 69 19.27 22.67 -15.29
C SER A 69 19.50 24.00 -16.00
N SER A 70 20.76 24.41 -16.17
CA SER A 70 21.11 25.64 -16.90
C SER A 70 21.13 25.48 -18.43
N GLN A 71 21.10 24.24 -18.93
CA GLN A 71 21.16 23.97 -20.37
C GLN A 71 19.77 24.10 -21.01
N ALA A 72 19.61 25.05 -21.93
CA ALA A 72 18.42 25.12 -22.78
C ALA A 72 18.44 23.98 -23.80
N MET A 73 17.35 23.23 -23.91
CA MET A 73 17.20 22.14 -24.89
C MET A 73 16.18 22.52 -25.96
N ILE A 74 16.59 22.38 -27.23
CA ILE A 74 15.70 22.56 -28.38
C ILE A 74 14.73 21.37 -28.51
N TYR A 75 15.20 20.16 -28.20
CA TYR A 75 14.41 18.93 -28.25
C TYR A 75 14.58 18.15 -26.95
N LYS A 76 13.46 17.69 -26.36
CA LYS A 76 13.49 16.89 -25.14
C LYS A 76 13.76 15.43 -25.51
N PRO A 77 14.86 14.82 -25.02
CA PRO A 77 15.13 13.41 -25.28
C PRO A 77 14.10 12.50 -24.60
N GLN A 78 14.01 11.26 -25.06
CA GLN A 78 13.19 10.23 -24.43
C GLN A 78 13.59 10.03 -22.96
N PRO A 79 12.61 9.93 -22.02
CA PRO A 79 12.90 9.73 -20.61
C PRO A 79 13.79 8.52 -20.33
N LEU A 80 14.65 8.64 -19.33
CA LEU A 80 15.60 7.60 -18.98
C LEU A 80 14.89 6.46 -18.22
N THR A 81 15.13 5.21 -18.62
CA THR A 81 14.60 4.03 -17.92
C THR A 81 15.68 3.38 -17.06
N ILE A 82 15.28 2.79 -15.93
CA ILE A 82 16.18 2.09 -15.00
C ILE A 82 16.93 0.96 -15.73
N VAL A 83 16.23 0.19 -16.57
CA VAL A 83 16.83 -0.89 -17.37
C VAL A 83 17.89 -0.36 -18.32
N LYS A 84 17.63 0.77 -19.00
CA LYS A 84 18.62 1.40 -19.90
C LYS A 84 19.87 1.80 -19.11
N VAL A 85 19.73 2.47 -17.97
CA VAL A 85 20.87 2.85 -17.12
C VAL A 85 21.65 1.62 -16.67
N PHE A 86 20.96 0.61 -16.13
CA PHE A 86 21.59 -0.60 -15.64
C PHE A 86 22.36 -1.35 -16.74
N ASN A 87 21.74 -1.52 -17.91
CA ASN A 87 22.38 -2.18 -19.05
C ASN A 87 23.59 -1.40 -19.57
N THR A 88 23.51 -0.06 -19.66
CA THR A 88 24.65 0.77 -20.05
C THR A 88 25.79 0.64 -19.04
N PHE A 89 25.50 0.62 -17.74
CA PHE A 89 26.52 0.45 -16.70
C PHE A 89 27.20 -0.92 -16.78
N ARG A 90 26.42 -1.97 -17.05
CA ARG A 90 26.95 -3.33 -17.28
C ARG A 90 27.83 -3.39 -18.54
N GLN A 91 27.46 -2.69 -19.60
CA GLN A 91 28.29 -2.59 -20.80
C GLN A 91 29.60 -1.83 -20.52
N ILE A 92 29.54 -0.74 -19.75
CA ILE A 92 30.72 0.02 -19.33
C ILE A 92 31.66 -0.84 -18.48
N ALA A 93 31.14 -1.65 -17.57
CA ALA A 93 31.94 -2.58 -16.75
C ALA A 93 32.61 -3.69 -17.59
N LYS A 94 31.94 -4.17 -18.65
CA LYS A 94 32.47 -5.22 -19.55
C LYS A 94 33.51 -4.71 -20.55
N GLU A 95 33.53 -3.41 -20.86
CA GLU A 95 34.43 -2.86 -21.87
C GLU A 95 35.89 -2.81 -21.37
N SER A 96 36.80 -3.46 -22.08
CA SER A 96 38.22 -3.53 -21.78
C SER A 96 39.09 -3.44 -23.05
N GLY A 97 40.40 -3.27 -22.90
CA GLY A 97 41.36 -3.19 -24.01
C GLY A 97 41.62 -1.78 -24.55
N LYS A 98 42.38 -1.69 -25.66
CA LYS A 98 42.80 -0.43 -26.28
C LYS A 98 41.58 0.34 -26.82
N GLY A 99 41.48 1.62 -26.49
CA GLY A 99 40.32 2.46 -26.84
C GLY A 99 39.09 2.32 -25.93
N SER A 100 39.13 1.43 -24.92
CA SER A 100 38.01 1.24 -23.98
C SER A 100 37.65 2.53 -23.22
N LYS A 101 38.65 3.34 -22.84
CA LYS A 101 38.44 4.59 -22.10
C LYS A 101 37.52 5.58 -22.83
N GLU A 102 37.71 5.73 -24.13
CA GLU A 102 36.91 6.62 -24.98
C GLU A 102 35.50 6.07 -25.18
N LYS A 103 35.36 4.76 -25.45
CA LYS A 103 34.04 4.12 -25.54
C LYS A 103 33.23 4.26 -24.25
N LYS A 104 33.86 4.08 -23.08
CA LYS A 104 33.21 4.30 -21.77
C LYS A 104 32.75 5.75 -21.63
N GLN A 105 33.55 6.72 -22.06
CA GLN A 105 33.18 8.14 -22.06
C GLN A 105 31.98 8.43 -22.95
N ASN A 106 31.95 7.90 -24.18
CA ASN A 106 30.83 8.08 -25.10
C ASN A 106 29.53 7.48 -24.56
N ARG A 107 29.57 6.27 -24.00
CA ARG A 107 28.40 5.66 -23.34
C ARG A 107 27.89 6.48 -22.16
N MET A 108 28.78 7.04 -21.33
CA MET A 108 28.38 7.92 -20.22
C MET A 108 27.69 9.18 -20.75
N LYS A 109 28.26 9.81 -21.79
CA LYS A 109 27.71 11.00 -22.43
C LYS A 109 26.29 10.76 -22.95
N GLU A 110 26.06 9.66 -23.66
CA GLU A 110 24.71 9.28 -24.15
C GLU A 110 23.67 9.23 -23.04
N VAL A 111 24.03 8.69 -21.87
CA VAL A 111 23.12 8.63 -20.72
C VAL A 111 22.94 10.03 -20.11
N PHE A 112 24.01 10.81 -19.96
CA PHE A 112 23.93 12.18 -19.42
C PHE A 112 23.05 13.10 -20.26
N VAL A 113 23.12 13.02 -21.59
CA VAL A 113 22.30 13.83 -22.50
C VAL A 113 20.80 13.58 -22.29
N ALA A 114 20.41 12.35 -21.92
CA ALA A 114 19.02 11.99 -21.67
C ALA A 114 18.53 12.31 -20.25
N THR A 115 19.41 12.68 -19.31
CA THR A 115 19.01 12.98 -17.93
C THR A 115 18.13 14.21 -17.81
N THR A 116 17.25 14.24 -16.82
CA THR A 116 16.36 15.36 -16.48
C THR A 116 16.52 15.74 -15.02
N ASP A 117 16.40 17.02 -14.71
CA ASP A 117 16.41 17.57 -13.35
C ASP A 117 17.49 16.99 -12.42
N CYS A 118 17.09 16.12 -11.50
CA CYS A 118 17.96 15.52 -10.48
C CYS A 118 18.59 14.19 -10.90
N GLU A 119 18.25 13.63 -12.07
CA GLU A 119 18.82 12.37 -12.55
C GLU A 119 20.34 12.49 -12.76
N ALA A 120 20.82 13.62 -13.28
CA ALA A 120 22.24 13.89 -13.47
C ALA A 120 23.04 13.80 -12.16
N LEU A 121 22.44 14.22 -11.03
CA LEU A 121 23.05 14.11 -9.69
C LEU A 121 23.24 12.64 -9.31
N TYR A 122 22.17 11.85 -9.35
CA TYR A 122 22.22 10.46 -8.92
C TYR A 122 23.03 9.58 -9.87
N LEU A 123 22.99 9.86 -11.18
CA LEU A 123 23.80 9.17 -12.17
C LEU A 123 25.30 9.38 -11.93
N THR A 124 25.71 10.63 -11.68
CA THR A 124 27.11 10.96 -11.33
C THR A 124 27.53 10.24 -10.06
N ARG A 125 26.66 10.19 -9.05
CA ARG A 125 26.92 9.49 -7.79
C ARG A 125 27.06 7.98 -7.97
N LEU A 126 26.24 7.36 -8.82
CA LEU A 126 26.36 5.95 -9.19
C LEU A 126 27.68 5.67 -9.90
N LEU A 127 28.08 6.51 -10.86
CA LEU A 127 29.38 6.38 -11.55
C LEU A 127 30.58 6.54 -10.61
N GLN A 128 30.46 7.36 -9.57
CA GLN A 128 31.48 7.54 -8.54
C GLN A 128 31.43 6.46 -7.44
N ALA A 129 30.45 5.55 -7.48
CA ALA A 129 30.13 4.62 -6.40
C ALA A 129 29.93 5.29 -5.03
N LYS A 130 29.42 6.53 -5.03
CA LYS A 130 29.21 7.36 -3.83
C LYS A 130 27.78 7.92 -3.80
N LEU A 131 26.82 7.03 -3.56
CA LEU A 131 25.39 7.38 -3.64
C LEU A 131 24.90 8.35 -2.54
N ARG A 132 25.59 8.38 -1.39
CA ARG A 132 25.30 9.29 -0.24
C ARG A 132 23.85 9.23 0.27
N LEU A 133 23.16 8.10 0.11
CA LEU A 133 21.77 7.93 0.55
C LEU A 133 21.62 7.54 2.03
N LYS A 134 22.75 7.38 2.76
CA LYS A 134 22.78 7.00 4.18
C LYS A 134 22.07 5.67 4.49
N PHE A 135 21.97 4.78 3.51
CA PHE A 135 21.53 3.40 3.70
C PHE A 135 22.46 2.44 2.94
N THR A 136 22.46 1.19 3.37
CA THR A 136 23.37 0.14 2.87
C THR A 136 22.58 -0.93 2.11
N GLY A 137 23.27 -1.83 1.39
CA GLY A 137 22.64 -2.97 0.71
C GLY A 137 21.73 -3.81 1.63
N GLN A 138 22.06 -3.96 2.90
CA GLN A 138 21.19 -4.63 3.89
C GLN A 138 19.83 -3.94 4.05
N THR A 139 19.78 -2.61 3.99
CA THR A 139 18.52 -1.86 4.03
C THR A 139 17.69 -2.11 2.77
N VAL A 140 18.35 -2.24 1.61
CA VAL A 140 17.67 -2.59 0.34
C VAL A 140 17.08 -3.99 0.41
N LEU A 141 17.83 -4.96 0.95
CA LEU A 141 17.34 -6.34 1.14
C LEU A 141 16.16 -6.39 2.13
N ALA A 142 16.24 -5.68 3.25
CA ALA A 142 15.13 -5.58 4.20
C ALA A 142 13.89 -4.93 3.56
N ALA A 143 14.08 -3.87 2.78
CA ALA A 143 13.01 -3.20 2.05
C ALA A 143 12.39 -4.11 0.98
N LEU A 144 13.19 -4.94 0.30
CA LEU A 144 12.72 -5.92 -0.68
C LEU A 144 11.88 -7.01 0.00
N GLY A 145 12.36 -7.57 1.11
CA GLY A 145 11.60 -8.55 1.90
C GLY A 145 10.26 -7.97 2.38
N GLN A 146 10.29 -6.74 2.90
CA GLN A 146 9.08 -6.04 3.33
C GLN A 146 8.16 -5.64 2.17
N ALA A 147 8.70 -5.45 0.95
CA ALA A 147 7.89 -5.20 -0.23
C ALA A 147 7.15 -6.46 -0.68
N ALA A 148 7.83 -7.60 -0.69
CA ALA A 148 7.26 -8.89 -1.07
C ALA A 148 6.24 -9.42 -0.03
N ALA A 149 6.59 -9.35 1.26
CA ALA A 149 5.81 -9.97 2.33
C ALA A 149 4.61 -9.14 2.81
N ALA A 150 4.74 -7.82 2.87
CA ALA A 150 3.79 -7.00 3.64
C ALA A 150 2.36 -7.03 3.10
N ASN A 151 2.17 -7.17 1.78
CA ASN A 151 0.82 -7.27 1.22
C ASN A 151 0.12 -8.56 1.65
N ILE A 152 0.86 -9.67 1.65
CA ILE A 152 0.37 -10.99 2.09
C ILE A 152 0.00 -10.94 3.56
N VAL A 153 0.91 -10.44 4.41
CA VAL A 153 0.65 -10.34 5.86
C VAL A 153 -0.54 -9.43 6.14
N LYS A 154 -0.65 -8.28 5.47
CA LYS A 154 -1.80 -7.38 5.63
C LYS A 154 -3.11 -8.05 5.21
N GLN A 155 -3.11 -8.81 4.12
CA GLN A 155 -4.28 -9.55 3.68
C GLN A 155 -4.69 -10.59 4.72
N VAL A 156 -3.74 -11.36 5.25
CA VAL A 156 -4.00 -12.40 6.26
C VAL A 156 -4.49 -11.80 7.57
N VAL A 157 -3.87 -10.72 8.07
CA VAL A 157 -4.35 -10.01 9.27
C VAL A 157 -5.74 -9.42 9.06
N SER A 158 -6.09 -9.03 7.83
CA SER A 158 -7.43 -8.54 7.54
C SER A 158 -8.49 -9.63 7.71
N VAL A 159 -8.18 -10.87 7.34
CA VAL A 159 -9.07 -12.03 7.43
C VAL A 159 -9.05 -12.67 8.83
N VAL A 160 -7.88 -12.78 9.43
CA VAL A 160 -7.62 -13.41 10.73
C VAL A 160 -6.75 -12.46 11.57
N PRO A 161 -7.33 -11.46 12.27
CA PRO A 161 -6.62 -10.55 13.17
C PRO A 161 -6.29 -11.23 14.51
N ALA A 162 -5.75 -12.46 14.46
CA ALA A 162 -5.29 -13.21 15.61
C ALA A 162 -3.78 -13.45 15.50
N TYR A 163 -3.00 -12.75 16.32
CA TYR A 163 -1.54 -12.84 16.26
C TYR A 163 -1.03 -14.25 16.57
N ASP A 164 -1.63 -14.95 17.53
CA ASP A 164 -1.21 -16.30 17.92
C ASP A 164 -1.21 -17.26 16.72
N THR A 165 -2.31 -17.30 15.96
CA THR A 165 -2.44 -18.16 14.79
C THR A 165 -1.43 -17.80 13.69
N ILE A 166 -1.21 -16.52 13.44
CA ILE A 166 -0.28 -16.06 12.41
C ILE A 166 1.17 -16.37 12.80
N VAL A 167 1.53 -16.09 14.05
CA VAL A 167 2.89 -16.33 14.58
C VAL A 167 3.21 -17.82 14.63
N HIS A 168 2.25 -18.69 14.93
CA HIS A 168 2.45 -20.14 14.85
C HIS A 168 2.56 -20.67 13.42
N ALA A 169 1.83 -20.08 12.45
CA ALA A 169 1.87 -20.51 11.05
C ALA A 169 3.14 -20.05 10.30
N LEU A 170 3.74 -18.93 10.73
CA LEU A 170 4.91 -18.31 10.09
C LEU A 170 6.13 -19.26 10.00
N PRO A 171 6.59 -19.92 11.08
CA PRO A 171 7.74 -20.84 11.02
C PRO A 171 7.48 -22.10 10.18
N THR A 172 6.24 -22.61 10.17
CA THR A 172 5.91 -23.89 9.52
C THR A 172 5.77 -23.76 8.01
N GLY A 173 5.13 -22.68 7.54
CA GLY A 173 4.79 -22.50 6.12
C GLY A 173 5.45 -21.31 5.42
N GLY A 174 6.12 -20.43 6.16
CA GLY A 174 6.63 -19.16 5.65
C GLY A 174 5.52 -18.19 5.22
N VAL A 175 5.92 -16.99 4.79
CA VAL A 175 4.98 -15.90 4.45
C VAL A 175 4.05 -16.27 3.30
N TRP A 176 4.54 -17.00 2.29
CA TRP A 176 3.80 -17.35 1.08
C TRP A 176 2.64 -18.32 1.34
N ASN A 177 2.75 -19.15 2.38
CA ASN A 177 1.73 -20.13 2.72
C ASN A 177 0.73 -19.61 3.77
N LEU A 178 0.96 -18.42 4.35
CA LEU A 178 0.05 -17.83 5.33
C LEU A 178 -1.40 -17.70 4.85
N PRO A 179 -1.70 -17.28 3.61
CA PRO A 179 -3.08 -17.22 3.14
C PRO A 179 -3.80 -18.57 3.08
N LYS A 180 -3.05 -19.67 2.95
CA LYS A 180 -3.60 -21.03 2.92
C LYS A 180 -3.75 -21.62 4.33
N ALA A 181 -2.82 -21.28 5.23
CA ALA A 181 -2.84 -21.76 6.61
C ALA A 181 -3.82 -20.97 7.50
N CYS A 182 -3.89 -19.64 7.31
CA CYS A 182 -4.73 -18.74 8.09
C CYS A 182 -5.99 -18.39 7.31
N ILE A 183 -6.92 -19.35 7.22
CA ILE A 183 -8.23 -19.14 6.63
C ILE A 183 -9.22 -18.57 7.65
N PHE A 184 -10.26 -17.91 7.15
CA PHE A 184 -11.35 -17.41 7.97
C PHE A 184 -11.91 -18.54 8.85
N THR A 185 -11.95 -18.28 10.16
CA THR A 185 -12.46 -19.24 11.14
C THR A 185 -13.64 -18.62 11.88
N LEU A 186 -14.75 -19.34 11.92
CA LEU A 186 -15.95 -18.92 12.64
C LEU A 186 -15.62 -18.66 14.12
N GLY A 187 -15.95 -17.46 14.58
CA GLY A 187 -15.65 -17.00 15.94
C GLY A 187 -14.44 -16.08 16.06
N VAL A 188 -13.54 -16.05 15.07
CA VAL A 188 -12.45 -15.05 14.99
C VAL A 188 -12.95 -13.83 14.22
N PRO A 189 -12.95 -12.61 14.81
CA PRO A 189 -13.48 -11.41 14.15
C PRO A 189 -12.69 -11.07 12.88
N ILE A 190 -13.33 -10.54 11.84
CA ILE A 190 -12.65 -10.04 10.63
C ILE A 190 -12.42 -8.53 10.75
N SER A 191 -11.31 -8.01 10.19
CA SER A 191 -11.08 -6.57 10.13
C SER A 191 -12.15 -5.87 9.29
N PRO A 192 -12.84 -4.84 9.81
CA PRO A 192 -13.93 -4.19 9.10
C PRO A 192 -13.43 -3.38 7.90
N MET A 193 -14.15 -3.45 6.77
CA MET A 193 -13.88 -2.59 5.62
C MET A 193 -14.17 -1.12 5.95
N LEU A 194 -13.15 -0.26 5.89
CA LEU A 194 -13.29 1.17 6.18
C LEU A 194 -13.66 1.98 4.93
N ALA A 195 -14.45 3.04 5.11
CA ALA A 195 -14.78 3.98 4.05
C ALA A 195 -13.74 5.10 3.98
N LYS A 196 -13.38 5.53 2.76
CA LYS A 196 -12.59 6.75 2.55
C LYS A 196 -13.57 7.92 2.44
N PRO A 197 -13.36 9.04 3.17
CA PRO A 197 -14.20 10.21 3.02
C PRO A 197 -14.06 10.79 1.61
N ALA A 198 -15.18 11.21 1.02
CA ALA A 198 -15.23 11.93 -0.24
C ALA A 198 -15.86 13.30 0.01
N LYS A 199 -15.33 14.35 -0.62
CA LYS A 199 -15.78 15.73 -0.42
C LYS A 199 -16.91 16.14 -1.37
N SER A 200 -17.03 15.46 -2.50
CA SER A 200 -18.05 15.76 -3.51
C SER A 200 -18.48 14.49 -4.25
N VAL A 201 -19.66 14.57 -4.87
CA VAL A 201 -20.16 13.50 -5.75
C VAL A 201 -19.26 13.32 -6.98
N GLY A 202 -18.70 14.43 -7.51
CA GLY A 202 -17.73 14.38 -8.61
C GLY A 202 -16.50 13.52 -8.28
N GLU A 203 -15.94 13.66 -7.07
CA GLU A 203 -14.81 12.82 -6.62
C GLU A 203 -15.17 11.32 -6.59
N ILE A 204 -16.42 10.99 -6.26
CA ILE A 204 -16.91 9.60 -6.26
C ILE A 204 -17.02 9.10 -7.70
N LEU A 205 -17.63 9.89 -8.60
CA LEU A 205 -17.80 9.53 -10.01
C LEU A 205 -16.46 9.39 -10.73
N ASP A 206 -15.52 10.30 -10.53
CA ASP A 206 -14.17 10.24 -11.12
C ASP A 206 -13.38 9.01 -10.65
N LYS A 207 -13.65 8.55 -9.42
CA LYS A 207 -12.95 7.42 -8.82
C LYS A 207 -13.51 6.07 -9.27
N PHE A 208 -14.82 5.96 -9.41
CA PHE A 208 -15.46 4.71 -9.82
C PHE A 208 -15.64 4.61 -11.34
N GLN A 209 -15.60 5.72 -12.08
CA GLN A 209 -15.67 5.78 -13.55
C GLN A 209 -16.79 4.87 -14.09
N ASP A 210 -16.47 3.93 -14.97
CA ASP A 210 -17.41 2.99 -15.59
C ASP A 210 -17.77 1.79 -14.69
N THR A 211 -17.43 1.83 -13.39
CA THR A 211 -17.73 0.76 -12.45
C THR A 211 -19.13 0.95 -11.86
N VAL A 212 -19.95 -0.09 -11.92
CA VAL A 212 -21.25 -0.10 -11.23
C VAL A 212 -21.02 -0.08 -9.72
N PHE A 213 -21.61 0.91 -9.04
CA PHE A 213 -21.58 1.01 -7.57
C PHE A 213 -23.00 1.22 -7.01
N THR A 214 -23.19 0.86 -5.74
CA THR A 214 -24.45 1.05 -5.02
C THR A 214 -24.30 2.17 -3.99
N CYS A 215 -25.40 2.87 -3.71
CA CYS A 215 -25.46 3.88 -2.65
C CYS A 215 -26.34 3.36 -1.52
N GLU A 216 -25.73 3.19 -0.35
CA GLU A 216 -26.44 2.79 0.87
C GLU A 216 -26.45 3.94 1.86
N TYR A 217 -27.53 4.04 2.65
CA TYR A 217 -27.59 5.02 3.74
C TYR A 217 -26.54 4.69 4.79
N LYS A 218 -25.68 5.66 5.12
CA LYS A 218 -24.77 5.56 6.25
C LYS A 218 -25.53 5.79 7.55
N TYR A 219 -25.94 4.71 8.20
CA TYR A 219 -26.56 4.77 9.52
C TYR A 219 -25.57 5.28 10.57
N ASP A 220 -26.03 6.19 11.43
CA ASP A 220 -25.25 6.69 12.55
C ASP A 220 -25.46 5.80 13.78
N GLY A 221 -24.64 4.75 13.85
CA GLY A 221 -24.72 3.73 14.88
C GLY A 221 -23.42 2.96 15.01
N GLN A 222 -23.45 1.88 15.79
CA GLN A 222 -22.27 1.03 15.98
C GLN A 222 -22.24 -0.11 14.97
N ARG A 223 -21.04 -0.38 14.45
CA ARG A 223 -20.82 -1.51 13.53
C ARG A 223 -20.73 -2.80 14.32
N LYS A 224 -21.56 -3.78 13.98
CA LYS A 224 -21.54 -5.11 14.59
C LYS A 224 -21.26 -6.18 13.54
N HIS A 225 -20.23 -6.99 13.78
CA HIS A 225 -19.91 -8.15 12.96
C HIS A 225 -20.35 -9.42 13.71
N SER A 226 -21.12 -10.29 13.04
CA SER A 226 -21.80 -11.41 13.70
C SER A 226 -21.51 -12.72 12.97
N HIS A 227 -20.92 -13.67 13.69
CA HIS A 227 -20.64 -15.01 13.17
C HIS A 227 -21.65 -16.01 13.72
N SER A 228 -22.14 -16.90 12.87
CA SER A 228 -23.06 -17.98 13.27
C SER A 228 -22.60 -19.30 12.66
N ASN A 229 -22.59 -20.36 13.46
CA ASN A 229 -22.31 -21.71 13.01
C ASN A 229 -23.57 -22.57 13.22
N SER A 230 -24.20 -23.03 12.14
CA SER A 230 -25.41 -23.84 12.19
C SER A 230 -25.15 -25.30 12.60
N SER A 231 -23.94 -25.82 12.39
CA SER A 231 -23.62 -27.24 12.58
C SER A 231 -23.30 -27.64 14.03
N LYS A 232 -22.61 -26.77 14.78
CA LYS A 232 -22.27 -27.04 16.20
C LYS A 232 -23.45 -26.86 17.15
N ASN A 233 -24.52 -26.18 16.73
CA ASN A 233 -25.69 -25.99 17.56
C ASN A 233 -26.92 -25.60 16.72
N PRO A 234 -27.81 -26.54 16.32
CA PRO A 234 -29.03 -26.22 15.57
C PRO A 234 -30.02 -25.32 16.35
N ALA A 235 -29.86 -25.18 17.67
CA ALA A 235 -30.56 -24.19 18.48
C ALA A 235 -29.98 -22.77 18.33
N MET A 236 -28.70 -22.63 17.98
CA MET A 236 -28.05 -21.34 17.69
C MET A 236 -28.49 -20.75 16.35
N SER A 237 -28.82 -21.55 15.33
CA SER A 237 -29.46 -21.03 14.10
C SER A 237 -30.81 -20.38 14.40
N ARG A 238 -31.63 -20.98 15.26
CA ARG A 238 -32.91 -20.41 15.74
C ARG A 238 -32.71 -19.19 16.65
N LYS A 239 -31.73 -19.22 17.55
CA LYS A 239 -31.40 -18.09 18.45
C LYS A 239 -30.65 -16.95 17.76
N PHE A 240 -29.87 -17.23 16.71
CA PHE A 240 -29.21 -16.25 15.85
C PHE A 240 -30.24 -15.58 14.93
N LYS A 241 -31.23 -16.33 14.43
CA LYS A 241 -32.44 -15.75 13.84
C LYS A 241 -33.20 -14.89 14.85
N SER A 242 -33.34 -15.31 16.11
CA SER A 242 -33.86 -14.44 17.19
C SER A 242 -32.96 -13.25 17.52
N PHE A 243 -31.65 -13.36 17.32
CA PHE A 243 -30.65 -12.29 17.52
C PHE A 243 -30.60 -11.32 16.34
N LEU A 244 -30.89 -11.75 15.12
CA LEU A 244 -31.14 -10.87 13.97
C LEU A 244 -32.49 -10.15 14.13
N LYS A 245 -33.51 -10.88 14.63
CA LYS A 245 -34.77 -10.31 15.16
C LYS A 245 -34.54 -9.35 16.34
N LEU A 246 -33.40 -9.46 17.05
CA LEU A 246 -32.98 -8.55 18.13
C LEU A 246 -32.03 -7.44 17.66
N LEU A 247 -31.31 -7.63 16.56
CA LEU A 247 -30.47 -6.61 15.90
C LEU A 247 -31.34 -5.55 15.24
N LEU A 248 -32.51 -5.97 14.72
CA LEU A 248 -33.59 -5.05 14.38
C LEU A 248 -34.22 -4.41 15.63
N LYS A 249 -34.24 -5.06 16.80
CA LYS A 249 -34.61 -4.45 18.11
C LYS A 249 -33.56 -3.48 18.69
N MET A 250 -32.77 -2.89 17.79
CA MET A 250 -31.86 -1.79 17.93
C MET A 250 -30.54 -2.01 18.67
N VAL A 251 -29.57 -1.24 18.18
CA VAL A 251 -28.50 -0.61 18.95
C VAL A 251 -29.02 -0.43 20.37
N VAL A 252 -28.42 -1.21 21.28
CA VAL A 252 -28.58 -1.12 22.72
C VAL A 252 -29.70 -2.00 23.34
N LYS A 253 -29.38 -3.28 23.62
CA LYS A 253 -29.34 -3.96 24.95
C LYS A 253 -29.28 -5.49 24.75
N PHE A 254 -28.24 -6.14 25.27
CA PHE A 254 -28.25 -7.48 25.94
C PHE A 254 -26.83 -8.05 25.98
N LEU A 255 -26.12 -7.76 27.08
CA LEU A 255 -24.83 -8.38 27.41
C LEU A 255 -24.84 -9.11 28.78
N ILE A 256 -25.98 -9.23 29.49
CA ILE A 256 -25.97 -9.66 30.90
C ILE A 256 -26.67 -11.00 31.18
N HIS A 257 -27.26 -11.69 30.20
CA HIS A 257 -27.91 -12.98 30.48
C HIS A 257 -27.47 -14.18 29.63
N TRP A 258 -26.21 -14.19 29.16
CA TRP A 258 -25.66 -15.39 28.51
C TRP A 258 -24.15 -15.57 28.71
N PHE A 259 -23.65 -15.23 29.90
CA PHE A 259 -22.22 -15.25 30.23
C PHE A 259 -21.72 -16.61 30.77
N TYR A 260 -22.18 -17.72 30.21
CA TYR A 260 -21.49 -19.01 30.41
C TYR A 260 -21.55 -19.86 29.14
N GLY A 261 -20.39 -20.02 28.48
CA GLY A 261 -20.08 -21.22 27.69
C GLY A 261 -19.99 -21.12 26.16
N LEU A 262 -20.15 -19.97 25.51
CA LEU A 262 -20.11 -19.90 24.03
C LEU A 262 -19.35 -18.65 23.55
N GLY A 263 -18.22 -18.88 22.89
CA GLY A 263 -17.28 -17.83 22.45
C GLY A 263 -17.88 -16.86 21.43
N TYR A 264 -18.22 -15.66 21.89
CA TYR A 264 -18.48 -14.49 21.06
C TYR A 264 -17.45 -13.41 21.41
N CYS A 265 -16.78 -12.85 20.40
CA CYS A 265 -15.89 -11.71 20.57
C CYS A 265 -16.66 -10.43 20.20
N LEU A 266 -16.95 -9.58 21.19
CA LEU A 266 -17.49 -8.24 21.00
C LEU A 266 -16.36 -7.24 21.25
N GLN A 267 -15.88 -6.58 20.20
CA GLN A 267 -15.01 -5.41 20.32
C GLN A 267 -15.83 -4.15 20.07
N GLY A 268 -15.86 -3.22 21.04
CA GLY A 268 -16.07 -1.80 20.76
C GLY A 268 -17.43 -1.17 21.03
N THR A 269 -18.23 -1.60 22.02
CA THR A 269 -19.49 -0.90 22.31
C THR A 269 -19.37 0.33 23.20
N GLY A 270 -18.37 0.42 24.08
CA GLY A 270 -18.08 1.64 24.87
C GLY A 270 -19.23 2.20 25.73
N PHE A 271 -20.33 1.46 25.90
CA PHE A 271 -21.52 1.86 26.67
C PHE A 271 -21.60 1.10 27.99
N SER A 272 -22.04 1.79 29.03
CA SER A 272 -22.39 1.21 30.33
C SER A 272 -23.76 0.52 30.28
N GLU A 273 -23.99 -0.44 31.18
CA GLU A 273 -25.24 -1.24 31.22
C GLU A 273 -26.51 -0.38 31.41
N ALA A 274 -26.39 0.76 32.11
CA ALA A 274 -27.49 1.68 32.38
C ALA A 274 -27.92 2.46 31.12
N GLU A 275 -26.95 2.99 30.37
CA GLU A 275 -27.20 3.59 29.05
C GLU A 275 -27.81 2.56 28.10
N LEU A 276 -27.53 1.28 28.36
CA LEU A 276 -28.08 0.21 27.56
C LEU A 276 -29.60 -0.01 27.80
N GLU A 277 -30.09 0.33 28.98
CA GLU A 277 -31.50 0.17 29.37
C GLU A 277 -32.38 1.30 28.86
N GLU A 278 -31.90 2.52 29.02
CA GLU A 278 -32.61 3.74 28.64
C GLU A 278 -32.94 3.76 27.14
N ARG A 279 -31.97 3.42 26.30
CA ARG A 279 -32.19 3.44 24.85
C ARG A 279 -33.18 2.35 24.43
N SER A 280 -33.13 1.14 25.00
CA SER A 280 -34.09 0.07 24.70
C SER A 280 -35.55 0.53 24.87
N SER A 281 -35.85 1.24 25.97
CA SER A 281 -37.19 1.77 26.25
C SER A 281 -37.64 2.84 25.24
N ASN A 282 -36.73 3.70 24.78
CA ASN A 282 -37.02 4.78 23.82
C ASN A 282 -37.38 4.31 22.41
N LEU A 283 -37.16 3.03 22.10
CA LEU A 283 -37.22 2.49 20.74
C LEU A 283 -38.42 1.60 20.52
N GLY A 284 -38.97 1.03 21.60
CA GLY A 284 -40.25 0.34 21.57
C GLY A 284 -41.39 1.20 21.03
N SER A 285 -41.34 2.53 21.22
CA SER A 285 -42.34 3.47 20.71
C SER A 285 -42.27 3.72 19.19
N LYS A 286 -41.22 3.25 18.51
CA LYS A 286 -40.95 3.53 17.09
C LYS A 286 -41.19 2.33 16.16
N VAL A 287 -41.82 1.28 16.68
CA VAL A 287 -42.14 0.06 15.93
C VAL A 287 -43.27 0.32 14.94
N ILE A 288 -43.09 -0.08 13.68
CA ILE A 288 -44.10 -0.03 12.62
C ILE A 288 -44.51 -1.46 12.21
N PRO A 289 -45.75 -1.67 11.75
CA PRO A 289 -46.27 -3.00 11.44
C PRO A 289 -45.76 -3.58 10.11
N THR A 290 -45.33 -2.73 9.17
CA THR A 290 -44.91 -3.15 7.81
C THR A 290 -43.62 -2.45 7.37
N PRO A 291 -42.77 -3.11 6.56
CA PRO A 291 -41.56 -2.49 6.04
C PRO A 291 -41.88 -1.30 5.14
N LYS A 292 -41.15 -0.19 5.31
CA LYS A 292 -41.10 0.87 4.29
C LYS A 292 -40.47 0.31 2.99
N LYS A 293 -40.92 0.81 1.84
CA LYS A 293 -40.45 0.38 0.50
C LYS A 293 -38.93 0.47 0.28
N CYS A 294 -38.22 1.25 1.10
CA CYS A 294 -36.76 1.41 1.04
C CYS A 294 -35.98 0.27 1.72
N TYR A 295 -36.63 -0.62 2.47
CA TYR A 295 -35.96 -1.79 3.04
C TYR A 295 -35.82 -2.90 1.98
N GLN A 296 -34.59 -3.35 1.75
CA GLN A 296 -34.30 -4.55 0.96
C GLN A 296 -33.83 -5.66 1.90
N VAL A 297 -34.52 -6.80 1.89
CA VAL A 297 -34.12 -8.01 2.61
C VAL A 297 -33.68 -9.02 1.56
N GLY A 298 -32.45 -9.54 1.68
CA GLY A 298 -31.94 -10.54 0.74
C GLY A 298 -32.71 -11.87 0.83
N ASP A 299 -32.95 -12.52 -0.31
CA ASP A 299 -33.74 -13.76 -0.43
C ASP A 299 -33.24 -14.95 0.41
N SER A 300 -31.99 -14.90 0.84
CA SER A 300 -31.35 -15.89 1.72
C SER A 300 -31.81 -15.81 3.19
N LEU A 301 -32.55 -14.77 3.55
CA LEU A 301 -32.98 -14.47 4.91
C LEU A 301 -34.44 -14.91 5.13
N LYS A 302 -34.67 -16.24 5.10
CA LYS A 302 -35.97 -16.83 5.46
C LYS A 302 -35.95 -17.42 6.88
N PRO A 303 -36.95 -17.15 7.74
CA PRO A 303 -38.16 -16.33 7.48
C PRO A 303 -37.90 -14.82 7.55
N GLU A 304 -38.83 -14.04 7.01
CA GLU A 304 -38.82 -12.56 7.00
C GLU A 304 -38.73 -11.94 8.41
N PRO A 305 -38.26 -10.67 8.54
CA PRO A 305 -38.19 -9.97 9.83
C PRO A 305 -39.57 -9.72 10.46
N ASP A 306 -39.70 -9.96 11.77
CA ASP A 306 -40.99 -9.85 12.49
C ASP A 306 -41.36 -8.41 12.92
N VAL A 307 -40.41 -7.48 12.92
CA VAL A 307 -40.57 -6.13 13.50
C VAL A 307 -39.88 -5.11 12.60
N TRP A 308 -40.56 -4.02 12.30
CA TRP A 308 -40.04 -2.92 11.49
C TRP A 308 -39.99 -1.66 12.35
N PHE A 309 -39.08 -0.73 12.05
CA PHE A 309 -38.96 0.52 12.80
C PHE A 309 -39.11 1.73 11.89
N GLU A 310 -39.65 2.82 12.43
CA GLU A 310 -39.64 4.10 11.74
C GLU A 310 -38.24 4.74 11.82
N PRO A 311 -37.57 4.98 10.67
CA PRO A 311 -36.33 5.73 10.66
C PRO A 311 -36.61 7.15 11.16
N THR A 312 -36.06 7.48 12.33
CA THR A 312 -36.13 8.80 12.94
C THR A 312 -34.72 9.24 13.28
N GLU A 313 -34.40 10.50 12.98
CA GLU A 313 -33.15 11.12 13.42
C GLU A 313 -33.14 11.13 14.96
N GLN A 314 -32.19 10.44 15.58
CA GLN A 314 -31.82 10.77 16.95
C GLN A 314 -31.01 12.06 16.86
N GLY A 315 -31.51 13.13 17.50
CA GLY A 315 -30.88 14.44 17.50
C GLY A 315 -29.38 14.34 17.81
N ARG A 316 -28.59 15.10 17.05
CA ARG A 316 -27.15 15.24 17.27
C ARG A 316 -26.88 15.59 18.73
N ARG A 317 -26.07 14.78 19.41
CA ARG A 317 -25.28 15.27 20.55
C ARG A 317 -24.06 15.98 19.99
#